data_AF-A0A2V2BAN5-F1
#
_entry.id   AF-A0A2V2BAN5-F1
#
_cell.length_a   1.000
_cell.length_b   1.000
_cell.length_c   1.000
_cell.angle_alpha   90.00
_cell.angle_beta   90.00
_cell.angle_gamma   90.00
#
_symmetry.space_group_name_H-M   'P 1'
#
loop_
_entity.id
_entity.type
_entity.pdbx_description
1 polymer ?
#
loop_
_entity_poly.entity_id
_entity_poly.type
_entity_poly.pdbx_seq_one_letter_code
_entity_poly.pdbx_strand_id
1 'polypeptide(L)'
;MAIYTLQEASLELPDIYKDRTMNLFTLSENSASEFTFVVSRASASSDDSVQKVAARIIKEMGTTVEAFTHITSQVTMLDGLQAVEIFYHFENGGVQIWQKQTVVLLDEPLGGKKIVCYIGTCPSKFSEYYQKQYQTIINSIKFNHVEKEGESTPVASDSPEIFFSLDNDTKIISAHEGVNSLYQHVDLKRALNGSYLFFDSTGNPLHIAALNDEEPIRYALWRSQGRKVSSLLNNIGIAKGFDGPERLSSEEQVIAFLLRQKDV
;
A
#
# COMPACT_ATOMS: atom_id res chain seq x y z
N MET A 1 7.20 7.32 13.42
CA MET A 1 7.29 6.81 12.04
C MET A 1 6.80 5.37 12.00
N ALA A 2 6.39 4.84 10.86
CA ALA A 2 6.06 3.42 10.76
C ALA A 2 7.33 2.58 10.85
N ILE A 3 7.32 1.54 11.68
CA ILE A 3 8.44 0.58 11.78
C ILE A 3 8.29 -0.41 10.63
N TYR A 4 9.28 -0.42 9.74
CA TYR A 4 9.41 -1.39 8.66
C TYR A 4 10.41 -2.48 9.07
N THR A 5 9.97 -3.73 9.09
CA THR A 5 10.79 -4.88 9.51
C THR A 5 11.33 -5.62 8.29
N LEU A 6 12.65 -5.74 8.24
CA LEU A 6 13.42 -6.58 7.32
C LEU A 6 13.83 -7.89 8.02
N GLN A 7 14.46 -8.79 7.27
CA GLN A 7 15.02 -10.01 7.85
C GLN A 7 16.17 -9.70 8.84
N GLU A 8 16.98 -8.68 8.55
CA GLU A 8 18.20 -8.36 9.30
C GLU A 8 18.01 -7.24 10.32
N ALA A 9 17.01 -6.38 10.14
CA ALA A 9 16.88 -5.14 10.90
C ALA A 9 15.43 -4.62 10.93
N SER A 10 15.20 -3.58 11.72
CA SER A 10 14.02 -2.72 11.62
C SER A 10 14.44 -1.28 11.40
N LEU A 11 13.70 -0.56 10.57
CA LEU A 11 13.95 0.84 10.26
C LEU A 11 12.65 1.64 10.35
N GLU A 12 12.78 2.92 10.67
CA GLU A 12 11.67 3.86 10.66
C GLU A 12 11.55 4.48 9.26
N LEU A 13 10.41 4.26 8.60
CA LEU A 13 10.13 4.81 7.27
C LEU A 13 8.95 5.80 7.36
N PRO A 14 9.07 7.01 6.80
CA PRO A 14 7.92 7.90 6.66
C PRO A 14 6.82 7.29 5.79
N ASP A 15 5.55 7.52 6.13
CA ASP A 15 4.41 6.85 5.48
C ASP A 15 4.20 7.26 4.01
N ILE A 16 4.85 8.33 3.59
CA ILE A 16 4.84 8.81 2.21
C ILE A 16 5.63 7.92 1.23
N TYR A 17 6.50 7.04 1.74
CA TYR A 17 7.23 6.09 0.90
C TYR A 17 6.34 4.92 0.50
N LYS A 18 6.24 4.68 -0.81
CA LYS A 18 5.54 3.50 -1.34
C LYS A 18 6.48 2.30 -1.32
N ASP A 19 6.10 1.22 -0.64
CA ASP A 19 6.89 0.00 -0.61
C ASP A 19 6.88 -0.71 -1.98
N ARG A 20 8.06 -0.78 -2.59
CA ARG A 20 8.34 -1.48 -3.86
C ARG A 20 9.39 -2.59 -3.68
N THR A 21 9.63 -3.02 -2.45
CA THR A 21 10.66 -4.01 -2.12
C THR A 21 10.43 -5.31 -2.87
N MET A 22 11.48 -5.84 -3.49
CA MET A 22 11.49 -7.19 -4.08
C MET A 22 12.38 -8.11 -3.26
N ASN A 23 11.84 -9.25 -2.81
CA ASN A 23 12.66 -10.33 -2.28
C ASN A 23 12.90 -11.36 -3.38
N LEU A 24 14.13 -11.88 -3.46
CA LEU A 24 14.51 -12.92 -4.40
C LEU A 24 15.15 -14.07 -3.62
N PHE A 25 14.58 -15.25 -3.76
CA PHE A 25 15.13 -16.49 -3.24
C PHE A 25 15.48 -17.41 -4.41
N THR A 26 16.64 -18.03 -4.37
CA THR A 26 17.12 -18.92 -5.43
C THR A 26 17.32 -20.32 -4.87
N LEU A 27 16.74 -21.31 -5.54
CA LEU A 27 17.06 -22.71 -5.35
C LEU A 27 18.01 -23.12 -6.47
N SER A 28 19.27 -23.39 -6.12
CA SER A 28 20.29 -23.87 -7.04
C SER A 28 20.83 -25.21 -6.55
N GLU A 29 20.72 -26.27 -7.34
CA GLU A 29 21.36 -27.55 -7.02
C GLU A 29 22.79 -27.63 -7.58
N ASN A 30 23.13 -26.88 -8.64
CA ASN A 30 24.45 -26.99 -9.31
C ASN A 30 24.93 -25.68 -9.96
N SER A 31 24.85 -24.54 -9.26
CA SER A 31 25.22 -23.18 -9.76
C SER A 31 24.40 -22.62 -10.94
N ALA A 32 23.55 -23.41 -11.58
CA ALA A 32 22.44 -22.93 -12.38
C ALA A 32 21.27 -22.55 -11.47
N SER A 33 20.68 -21.37 -11.65
CA SER A 33 19.46 -20.97 -10.95
C SER A 33 18.26 -21.68 -11.60
N GLU A 34 17.90 -22.85 -11.09
CA GLU A 34 16.85 -23.68 -11.70
C GLU A 34 15.44 -23.27 -11.27
N PHE A 35 15.31 -22.69 -10.07
CA PHE A 35 14.06 -22.11 -9.60
C PHE A 35 14.33 -20.84 -8.78
N THR A 36 13.56 -19.80 -9.04
CA THR A 36 13.54 -18.61 -8.20
C THR A 36 12.14 -18.38 -7.65
N PHE A 37 12.08 -17.87 -6.43
CA PHE A 37 10.87 -17.40 -5.79
C PHE A 37 11.01 -15.91 -5.49
N VAL A 38 10.13 -15.10 -6.07
CA VAL A 38 10.13 -13.66 -5.93
C VAL A 38 8.89 -13.21 -5.18
N VAL A 39 9.08 -12.29 -4.24
CA VAL A 39 7.99 -11.55 -3.60
C VAL A 39 8.09 -10.10 -4.00
N SER A 40 7.13 -9.61 -4.78
CA SER A 40 7.08 -8.22 -5.23
C SER A 40 5.83 -7.51 -4.73
N ARG A 41 5.90 -6.17 -4.67
CA ARG A 41 4.81 -5.32 -4.19
C ARG A 41 4.52 -4.20 -5.18
N ALA A 42 3.25 -3.86 -5.31
CA ALA A 42 2.78 -2.71 -6.08
C ALA A 42 1.55 -2.09 -5.44
N SER A 43 1.25 -0.84 -5.79
CA SER A 43 0.02 -0.18 -5.35
C SER A 43 -1.18 -0.68 -6.16
N ALA A 44 -2.33 -0.78 -5.52
CA ALA A 44 -3.65 -1.02 -6.12
C ALA A 44 -4.63 0.09 -5.75
N SER A 45 -5.65 0.24 -6.58
CA SER A 45 -6.74 1.14 -6.30
C SER A 45 -7.64 0.58 -5.19
N SER A 46 -8.30 1.45 -4.43
CA SER A 46 -9.30 1.07 -3.41
C SER A 46 -10.46 0.24 -3.99
N ASP A 47 -10.82 0.47 -5.26
CA ASP A 47 -11.86 -0.28 -6.00
C ASP A 47 -11.34 -1.50 -6.78
N ASP A 48 -10.03 -1.80 -6.70
CA ASP A 48 -9.47 -3.01 -7.29
C ASP A 48 -10.00 -4.24 -6.53
N SER A 49 -10.33 -5.27 -7.31
CA SER A 49 -10.47 -6.65 -6.83
C SER A 49 -9.30 -7.47 -7.33
N VAL A 50 -8.99 -8.58 -6.64
CA VAL A 50 -7.83 -9.40 -7.00
C VAL A 50 -7.94 -9.98 -8.42
N GLN A 51 -9.16 -10.23 -8.91
CA GLN A 51 -9.44 -10.67 -10.28
C GLN A 51 -9.16 -9.58 -11.31
N LYS A 52 -9.56 -8.32 -11.04
CA LYS A 52 -9.24 -7.17 -11.90
C LYS A 52 -7.73 -6.99 -12.01
N VAL A 53 -7.02 -7.12 -10.89
CA VAL A 53 -5.56 -7.02 -10.84
C VAL A 53 -4.90 -8.16 -11.62
N ALA A 54 -5.34 -9.40 -11.44
CA ALA A 54 -4.81 -10.55 -12.18
C ALA A 54 -5.03 -10.40 -13.69
N ALA A 55 -6.22 -9.97 -14.11
CA ALA A 55 -6.52 -9.70 -15.52
C ALA A 55 -5.63 -8.59 -16.11
N ARG A 56 -5.36 -7.54 -15.33
CA ARG A 56 -4.44 -6.46 -15.70
C ARG A 56 -3.01 -6.97 -15.88
N ILE A 57 -2.51 -7.79 -14.96
CA ILE A 57 -1.18 -8.43 -15.06
C ILE A 57 -1.07 -9.28 -16.33
N ILE A 58 -2.07 -10.14 -16.61
CA ILE A 58 -2.07 -10.99 -17.82
C ILE A 58 -2.04 -10.12 -19.09
N LYS A 59 -2.84 -9.06 -19.13
CA LYS A 59 -2.88 -8.13 -20.26
C LYS A 59 -1.54 -7.43 -20.46
N GLU A 60 -0.94 -6.92 -19.38
CA GLU A 60 0.36 -6.26 -19.42
C GLU A 60 1.44 -7.22 -19.93
N MET A 61 1.53 -8.43 -19.38
CA MET A 61 2.48 -9.46 -19.84
C MET A 61 2.29 -9.79 -21.33
N GLY A 62 1.05 -9.91 -21.81
CA GLY A 62 0.77 -10.13 -23.23
C GLY A 62 1.25 -9.01 -24.17
N THR A 63 1.60 -7.84 -23.64
CA THR A 63 2.14 -6.71 -24.40
C THR A 63 3.64 -6.48 -24.20
N THR A 64 4.20 -6.93 -23.07
CA THR A 64 5.57 -6.58 -22.66
C THR A 64 6.59 -7.67 -22.93
N VAL A 65 6.18 -8.94 -22.98
CA VAL A 65 7.09 -10.07 -23.20
C VAL A 65 6.78 -10.82 -24.48
N GLU A 66 7.82 -11.39 -25.09
CA GLU A 66 7.72 -12.14 -26.34
C GLU A 66 7.06 -13.50 -26.11
N ALA A 67 6.29 -13.96 -27.10
CA ALA A 67 5.65 -15.29 -27.09
C ALA A 67 4.87 -15.62 -25.81
N PHE A 68 4.25 -14.61 -25.18
CA PHE A 68 3.45 -14.80 -23.97
C PHE A 68 2.31 -15.78 -24.22
N THR A 69 2.19 -16.80 -23.35
CA THR A 69 1.11 -17.76 -23.35
C THR A 69 0.57 -17.93 -21.93
N HIS A 70 -0.67 -17.51 -21.73
CA HIS A 70 -1.41 -17.79 -20.51
C HIS A 70 -1.97 -19.21 -20.53
N ILE A 71 -1.65 -20.01 -19.50
CA ILE A 71 -2.06 -21.41 -19.39
C ILE A 71 -3.33 -21.51 -18.55
N THR A 72 -3.29 -21.01 -17.31
CA THR A 72 -4.45 -21.01 -16.41
C THR A 72 -4.45 -19.80 -15.48
N SER A 73 -5.65 -19.43 -15.03
CA SER A 73 -5.85 -18.57 -13.86
C SER A 73 -6.98 -19.12 -13.00
N GLN A 74 -6.77 -19.16 -11.70
CA GLN A 74 -7.71 -19.74 -10.74
C GLN A 74 -7.79 -18.91 -9.46
N VAL A 75 -9.00 -18.73 -8.96
CA VAL A 75 -9.23 -18.16 -7.63
C VAL A 75 -8.78 -19.18 -6.58
N THR A 76 -8.01 -18.71 -5.61
CA THR A 76 -7.50 -19.50 -4.49
C THR A 76 -7.60 -18.71 -3.20
N MET A 77 -7.12 -19.29 -2.10
CA MET A 77 -7.04 -18.65 -0.79
C MET A 77 -5.60 -18.62 -0.32
N LEU A 78 -5.17 -17.49 0.22
CA LEU A 78 -3.86 -17.31 0.85
C LEU A 78 -4.08 -16.76 2.25
N ASP A 79 -3.82 -17.58 3.26
CA ASP A 79 -4.04 -17.24 4.67
C ASP A 79 -5.43 -16.64 4.97
N GLY A 80 -6.47 -17.25 4.38
CA GLY A 80 -7.86 -16.80 4.56
C GLY A 80 -8.27 -15.60 3.69
N LEU A 81 -7.33 -14.99 2.93
CA LEU A 81 -7.64 -13.95 1.95
C LEU A 81 -7.84 -14.53 0.55
N GLN A 82 -8.73 -13.91 -0.22
CA GLN A 82 -8.91 -14.28 -1.62
C GLN A 82 -7.68 -13.91 -2.45
N ALA A 83 -7.21 -14.85 -3.25
CA ALA A 83 -6.06 -14.70 -4.13
C ALA A 83 -6.37 -15.23 -5.54
N VAL A 84 -5.53 -14.91 -6.51
CA VAL A 84 -5.57 -15.50 -7.86
C VAL A 84 -4.20 -16.06 -8.19
N GLU A 85 -4.15 -17.35 -8.50
CA GLU A 85 -2.97 -17.99 -9.11
C GLU A 85 -3.06 -17.87 -10.63
N ILE A 86 -1.96 -17.50 -11.26
CA ILE A 86 -1.79 -17.38 -12.71
C ILE A 86 -0.62 -18.25 -13.11
N PHE A 87 -0.78 -19.07 -14.14
CA PHE A 87 0.28 -19.91 -14.71
C PHE A 87 0.47 -19.58 -16.18
N TYR A 88 1.70 -19.29 -16.58
CA TYR A 88 2.03 -18.83 -17.92
C TYR A 88 3.49 -19.12 -18.28
N HIS A 89 3.81 -18.95 -19.56
CA HIS A 89 5.19 -18.87 -20.03
C HIS A 89 5.37 -17.77 -21.07
N PHE A 90 6.61 -17.37 -21.30
CA PHE A 90 7.02 -16.40 -22.32
C PHE A 90 8.46 -16.67 -22.74
N GLU A 91 8.96 -15.96 -23.74
CA GLU A 91 10.35 -16.05 -24.19
C GLU A 91 11.16 -14.85 -23.70
N ASN A 92 12.39 -15.12 -23.25
CA ASN A 92 13.36 -14.11 -22.90
C ASN A 92 14.75 -14.54 -23.37
N GLY A 93 15.34 -13.79 -24.30
CA GLY A 93 16.66 -14.11 -24.86
C GLY A 93 16.73 -15.49 -25.52
N GLY A 94 15.64 -15.94 -26.16
CA GLY A 94 15.54 -17.25 -26.80
C GLY A 94 15.33 -18.43 -25.82
N VAL A 95 15.14 -18.15 -24.53
CA VAL A 95 14.82 -19.17 -23.51
C VAL A 95 13.36 -19.02 -23.11
N GLN A 96 12.63 -20.14 -23.13
CA GLN A 96 11.28 -20.19 -22.60
C GLN A 96 11.32 -20.13 -21.06
N ILE A 97 10.65 -19.15 -20.48
CA ILE A 97 10.53 -18.93 -19.04
C ILE A 97 9.12 -19.30 -18.62
N TRP A 98 9.01 -20.18 -17.62
CA TRP A 98 7.76 -20.59 -17.03
C TRP A 98 7.58 -19.92 -15.67
N GLN A 99 6.40 -19.33 -15.45
CA GLN A 99 6.08 -18.67 -14.20
C GLN A 99 4.72 -19.07 -13.66
N LYS A 100 4.69 -19.22 -12.34
CA LYS A 100 3.46 -19.35 -11.56
C LYS A 100 3.43 -18.23 -10.53
N GLN A 101 2.35 -17.45 -10.54
CA GLN A 101 2.22 -16.22 -9.77
C GLN A 101 0.92 -16.23 -8.97
N THR A 102 1.02 -16.09 -7.65
CA THR A 102 -0.13 -15.92 -6.76
C THR A 102 -0.22 -14.46 -6.38
N VAL A 103 -1.34 -13.84 -6.70
CA VAL A 103 -1.64 -12.42 -6.47
C VAL A 103 -2.63 -12.31 -5.32
N VAL A 104 -2.34 -11.44 -4.36
CA VAL A 104 -3.24 -11.10 -3.25
C VAL A 104 -3.31 -9.58 -3.08
N LEU A 105 -4.45 -9.09 -2.59
CA LEU A 105 -4.64 -7.70 -2.20
C LEU A 105 -4.66 -7.60 -0.67
N LEU A 106 -3.91 -6.64 -0.14
CA LEU A 106 -3.88 -6.27 1.27
C LEU A 106 -4.34 -4.82 1.40
N ASP A 107 -5.10 -4.50 2.44
CA ASP A 107 -5.47 -3.10 2.71
C ASP A 107 -4.28 -2.33 3.31
N GLU A 108 -4.10 -1.07 2.90
CA GLU A 108 -3.08 -0.20 3.49
C GLU A 108 -3.69 0.69 4.59
N PRO A 109 -3.00 0.89 5.74
CA PRO A 109 -3.55 1.62 6.88
C PRO A 109 -3.98 3.08 6.62
N LEU A 110 -3.48 3.72 5.56
CA LEU A 110 -3.75 5.12 5.24
C LEU A 110 -4.60 5.29 3.98
N GLY A 111 -5.25 4.22 3.53
CA GLY A 111 -6.08 4.19 2.35
C GLY A 111 -5.40 3.52 1.16
N GLY A 112 -6.20 3.09 0.20
CA GLY A 112 -5.76 2.28 -0.93
C GLY A 112 -5.54 0.81 -0.57
N LYS A 113 -4.96 0.08 -1.54
CA LYS A 113 -4.62 -1.33 -1.40
C LYS A 113 -3.21 -1.57 -1.91
N LYS A 114 -2.65 -2.68 -1.47
CA LYS A 114 -1.35 -3.19 -1.88
C LYS A 114 -1.49 -4.53 -2.56
N ILE A 115 -0.91 -4.63 -3.74
CA ILE A 115 -0.72 -5.89 -4.45
C ILE A 115 0.53 -6.54 -3.90
N VAL A 116 0.43 -7.81 -3.52
CA VAL A 116 1.59 -8.67 -3.25
C VAL A 116 1.55 -9.84 -4.23
N CYS A 117 2.65 -10.05 -4.92
CA CYS A 117 2.82 -11.13 -5.90
C CYS A 117 3.88 -12.11 -5.41
N TYR A 118 3.54 -13.39 -5.40
CA TYR A 118 4.42 -14.51 -5.08
C TYR A 118 4.69 -15.32 -6.34
N ILE A 119 5.90 -15.21 -6.89
CA ILE A 119 6.22 -15.63 -8.25
C ILE A 119 7.29 -16.72 -8.20
N GLY A 120 6.93 -17.95 -8.61
CA GLY A 120 7.88 -19.01 -8.91
C GLY A 120 8.29 -18.93 -10.37
N THR A 121 9.59 -18.98 -10.67
CA THR A 121 10.13 -18.92 -12.03
C THR A 121 11.05 -20.10 -12.30
N CYS A 122 10.89 -20.75 -13.46
CA CYS A 122 11.76 -21.79 -13.96
C CYS A 122 12.17 -21.51 -15.42
N PRO A 123 13.43 -21.76 -15.81
CA PRO A 123 13.78 -21.89 -17.21
C PRO A 123 13.24 -23.22 -17.77
N SER A 124 12.83 -23.21 -19.02
CA SER A 124 12.44 -24.37 -19.84
C SER A 124 11.19 -25.14 -19.44
N LYS A 125 10.97 -25.48 -18.16
CA LYS A 125 9.75 -26.18 -17.70
C LYS A 125 9.43 -25.93 -16.23
N PHE A 126 8.14 -25.94 -15.89
CA PHE A 126 7.65 -25.98 -14.52
C PHE A 126 7.32 -27.43 -14.12
N SER A 127 8.30 -28.18 -13.63
CA SER A 127 8.14 -29.61 -13.30
C SER A 127 7.28 -29.84 -12.06
N GLU A 128 6.84 -31.09 -11.84
CA GLU A 128 6.15 -31.49 -10.59
C GLU A 128 6.98 -31.18 -9.34
N TYR A 129 8.31 -31.30 -9.43
CA TYR A 129 9.22 -30.92 -8.35
C TYR A 129 9.08 -29.44 -8.01
N TYR A 130 9.15 -28.54 -9.00
CA TYR A 130 9.02 -27.10 -8.79
C TYR A 130 7.60 -26.68 -8.40
N GLN A 131 6.58 -27.38 -8.90
CA GLN A 131 5.20 -27.23 -8.42
C GLN A 131 5.07 -27.53 -6.93
N LYS A 132 5.72 -28.59 -6.44
CA LYS A 132 5.72 -28.92 -5.02
C LYS A 132 6.46 -27.86 -4.19
N GLN A 133 7.62 -27.37 -4.65
CA GLN A 133 8.36 -26.31 -3.95
C GLN A 133 7.51 -25.03 -3.84
N TYR A 134 6.95 -24.58 -4.97
CA TYR A 134 6.08 -23.40 -5.01
C TYR A 134 4.90 -23.54 -4.06
N GLN A 135 4.14 -24.64 -4.15
CA GLN A 135 2.95 -24.83 -3.33
C GLN A 135 3.28 -24.93 -1.84
N THR A 136 4.43 -25.53 -1.49
CA THR A 136 4.89 -25.61 -0.10
C THR A 136 5.14 -24.22 0.48
N ILE A 137 5.75 -23.32 -0.30
CA ILE A 137 5.96 -21.92 0.10
C ILE A 137 4.61 -21.19 0.18
N ILE A 138 3.76 -21.26 -0.84
CA ILE A 138 2.46 -20.57 -0.83
C ILE A 138 1.61 -20.99 0.39
N ASN A 139 1.58 -22.28 0.71
CA ASN A 139 0.80 -22.79 1.84
C ASN A 139 1.36 -22.40 3.23
N SER A 140 2.63 -21.98 3.31
CA SER A 140 3.25 -21.60 4.58
C SER A 140 3.10 -20.10 4.90
N ILE A 141 2.62 -19.30 3.95
CA ILE A 141 2.49 -17.85 4.11
C ILE A 141 1.44 -17.54 5.17
N LYS A 142 1.85 -16.68 6.10
CA LYS A 142 1.01 -16.04 7.12
C LYS A 142 1.17 -14.55 7.05
N PHE A 143 0.07 -13.82 7.01
CA PHE A 143 0.10 -12.37 7.09
C PHE A 143 0.20 -11.93 8.55
N ASN A 144 0.97 -10.87 8.79
CA ASN A 144 0.95 -10.21 10.08
C ASN A 144 -0.43 -9.56 10.23
N HIS A 145 -1.32 -10.20 10.99
CA HIS A 145 -2.59 -9.59 11.35
C HIS A 145 -2.29 -8.37 12.23
N VAL A 146 -2.71 -7.20 11.77
CA VAL A 146 -2.76 -6.03 12.65
C VAL A 146 -3.79 -6.38 13.72
N GLU A 147 -3.36 -6.44 14.99
CA GLU A 147 -4.29 -6.59 16.12
C GLU A 147 -5.44 -5.59 15.94
N LYS A 148 -6.68 -6.04 16.21
CA LYS A 148 -7.87 -5.19 16.09
C LYS A 148 -7.60 -3.87 16.81
N GLU A 149 -7.49 -2.83 16.01
CA GLU A 149 -7.22 -1.47 16.44
C GLU A 149 -8.31 -1.04 17.44
N GLY A 150 -7.96 -0.13 18.35
CA GLY A 150 -8.96 0.45 19.25
C GLY A 150 -10.09 1.11 18.44
N GLU A 151 -11.26 1.27 19.06
CA GLU A 151 -12.41 1.92 18.43
C GLU A 151 -11.97 3.26 17.81
N SER A 152 -11.99 3.31 16.48
CA SER A 152 -11.74 4.55 15.74
C SER A 152 -13.01 5.41 15.82
N THR A 153 -12.84 6.71 15.99
CA THR A 153 -13.97 7.64 16.08
C THR A 153 -13.97 8.59 14.89
N PRO A 154 -15.13 8.84 14.26
CA PRO A 154 -15.22 9.78 13.16
C PRO A 154 -15.05 11.21 13.68
N VAL A 155 -14.36 12.03 12.90
CA VAL A 155 -14.27 13.48 13.12
C VAL A 155 -15.61 14.10 12.77
N ALA A 156 -16.13 14.96 13.64
CA ALA A 156 -17.38 15.68 13.39
C ALA A 156 -17.27 16.57 12.14
N SER A 157 -18.27 16.51 11.26
CA SER A 157 -18.28 17.20 9.96
C SER A 157 -18.30 18.74 10.06
N ASP A 158 -18.61 19.27 11.22
CA ASP A 158 -18.63 20.70 11.55
C ASP A 158 -17.47 21.11 12.46
N SER A 159 -16.49 20.23 12.68
CA SER A 159 -15.33 20.54 13.52
C SER A 159 -14.61 21.80 13.03
N PRO A 160 -14.45 22.83 13.88
CA PRO A 160 -13.75 24.07 13.54
C PRO A 160 -12.23 23.96 13.77
N GLU A 161 -11.73 22.78 14.12
CA GLU A 161 -10.30 22.55 14.35
C GLU A 161 -9.48 22.78 13.09
N ILE A 162 -8.17 23.02 13.27
CA ILE A 162 -7.22 22.99 12.17
C ILE A 162 -6.96 21.54 11.79
N PHE A 163 -7.00 21.24 10.50
CA PHE A 163 -6.58 19.96 9.94
C PHE A 163 -5.46 20.18 8.95
N PHE A 164 -4.59 19.19 8.80
CA PHE A 164 -3.52 19.22 7.82
C PHE A 164 -3.69 18.10 6.81
N SER A 165 -3.35 18.38 5.56
CA SER A 165 -3.18 17.38 4.52
C SER A 165 -1.79 17.49 3.90
N LEU A 166 -1.10 16.38 3.74
CA LEU A 166 0.13 16.29 2.94
C LEU A 166 -0.20 15.58 1.63
N ASP A 167 -0.05 16.26 0.50
CA ASP A 167 -0.18 15.65 -0.83
C ASP A 167 1.10 14.86 -1.15
N ASN A 168 0.95 13.55 -1.35
CA ASN A 168 2.07 12.64 -1.58
C ASN A 168 2.73 12.82 -2.94
N ASP A 169 2.11 13.51 -3.90
CA ASP A 169 2.68 13.75 -5.22
C ASP A 169 3.42 15.09 -5.26
N THR A 170 2.81 16.17 -4.74
CA THR A 170 3.40 17.51 -4.75
C THR A 170 4.34 17.78 -3.57
N LYS A 171 4.19 17.02 -2.48
CA LYS A 171 4.84 17.24 -1.18
C LYS A 171 4.48 18.58 -0.53
N ILE A 172 3.28 19.09 -0.79
CA ILE A 172 2.79 20.31 -0.14
C ILE A 172 1.99 19.91 1.10
N ILE A 173 2.28 20.56 2.23
CA ILE A 173 1.45 20.52 3.45
C ILE A 173 0.46 21.68 3.37
N SER A 174 -0.83 21.37 3.39
CA SER A 174 -1.90 22.37 3.45
C SER A 174 -2.56 22.35 4.81
N ALA A 175 -2.73 23.53 5.42
CA ALA A 175 -3.48 23.73 6.65
C ALA A 175 -4.89 24.25 6.34
N HIS A 176 -5.90 23.61 6.94
CA HIS A 176 -7.31 23.85 6.66
C HIS A 176 -8.04 24.31 7.92
N GLU A 177 -8.75 25.43 7.84
CA GLU A 177 -9.62 25.91 8.92
C GLU A 177 -10.96 25.17 8.88
N GLY A 178 -11.05 24.07 9.64
CA GLY A 178 -12.21 23.19 9.69
C GLY A 178 -12.21 22.08 8.63
N VAL A 179 -12.92 20.99 8.93
CA VAL A 179 -12.95 19.80 8.08
C VAL A 179 -13.63 20.04 6.73
N ASN A 180 -14.58 20.97 6.67
CA ASN A 180 -15.23 21.37 5.41
C ASN A 180 -14.24 22.03 4.44
N SER A 181 -13.33 22.86 4.94
CA SER A 181 -12.28 23.47 4.13
C SER A 181 -11.34 22.40 3.56
N LEU A 182 -10.98 21.41 4.39
CA LEU A 182 -10.18 20.26 3.94
C LEU A 182 -10.84 19.51 2.78
N TYR A 183 -12.13 19.17 2.89
CA TYR A 183 -12.83 18.44 1.83
C TYR A 183 -13.01 19.23 0.54
N GLN A 184 -12.95 20.57 0.58
CA GLN A 184 -13.00 21.41 -0.63
C GLN A 184 -11.68 21.41 -1.42
N HIS A 185 -10.56 21.16 -0.74
CA HIS A 185 -9.22 21.24 -1.33
C HIS A 185 -8.59 19.86 -1.64
N VAL A 186 -9.22 18.78 -1.19
CA VAL A 186 -8.72 17.42 -1.36
C VAL A 186 -9.55 16.68 -2.40
N ASP A 187 -8.88 16.10 -3.41
CA ASP A 187 -9.53 15.17 -4.32
C ASP A 187 -9.81 13.85 -3.58
N LEU A 188 -11.09 13.56 -3.34
CA LEU A 188 -11.54 12.37 -2.61
C LEU A 188 -11.08 11.07 -3.28
N LYS A 189 -11.09 11.00 -4.61
CA LYS A 189 -10.68 9.78 -5.33
C LYS A 189 -9.19 9.54 -5.15
N ARG A 190 -8.36 10.59 -5.18
CA ARG A 190 -6.93 10.51 -4.85
C ARG A 190 -6.72 10.12 -3.38
N ALA A 191 -7.47 10.73 -2.46
CA ALA A 191 -7.40 10.43 -1.02
C ALA A 191 -7.69 8.96 -0.70
N LEU A 192 -8.76 8.40 -1.27
CA LEU A 192 -9.10 6.98 -1.11
C LEU A 192 -8.04 6.02 -1.67
N ASN A 193 -7.13 6.52 -2.50
CA ASN A 193 -6.03 5.76 -3.10
C ASN A 193 -4.66 6.09 -2.46
N GLY A 194 -4.65 6.67 -1.26
CA GLY A 194 -3.43 6.91 -0.48
C GLY A 194 -2.55 8.04 -1.03
N SER A 195 -3.08 8.93 -1.88
CA SER A 195 -2.33 10.10 -2.37
C SER A 195 -2.23 11.23 -1.34
N TYR A 196 -2.91 11.14 -0.21
CA TYR A 196 -2.85 12.14 0.85
C TYR A 196 -2.62 11.49 2.21
N LEU A 197 -1.87 12.16 3.07
CA LEU A 197 -1.83 11.90 4.50
C LEU A 197 -2.60 12.99 5.23
N PHE A 198 -3.40 12.63 6.23
CA PHE A 198 -4.23 13.57 6.98
C PHE A 198 -3.81 13.62 8.44
N PHE A 199 -3.90 14.80 9.04
CA PHE A 199 -3.55 14.99 10.45
C PHE A 199 -4.52 15.95 11.13
N ASP A 200 -4.75 15.74 12.42
CA ASP A 200 -5.50 16.68 13.25
C ASP A 200 -4.64 17.87 13.71
N SER A 201 -5.24 18.75 14.49
CA SER A 201 -4.63 19.96 15.03
C SER A 201 -3.39 19.70 15.90
N THR A 202 -3.26 18.50 16.49
CA THR A 202 -2.10 18.09 17.28
C THR A 202 -1.02 17.38 16.45
N GLY A 203 -1.28 17.19 15.16
CA GLY A 203 -0.42 16.47 14.23
C GLY A 203 -0.57 14.95 14.32
N ASN A 204 -1.60 14.44 14.99
CA ASN A 204 -1.89 13.01 15.03
C ASN A 204 -2.52 12.55 13.70
N PRO A 205 -2.17 11.35 13.23
CA PRO A 205 -2.64 10.85 11.94
C PRO A 205 -4.14 10.57 11.94
N LEU A 206 -4.76 10.93 10.82
CA LEU A 206 -6.14 10.63 10.47
C LEU A 206 -6.15 9.77 9.21
N HIS A 207 -7.21 9.01 9.00
CA HIS A 207 -7.45 8.31 7.75
C HIS A 207 -8.86 8.57 7.24
N ILE A 208 -9.04 8.43 5.93
CA ILE A 208 -10.36 8.55 5.31
C ILE A 208 -10.96 7.15 5.11
N ALA A 209 -12.20 6.98 5.56
CA ALA A 209 -12.94 5.73 5.41
C ALA A 209 -14.45 5.99 5.34
N ALA A 210 -15.19 5.01 4.82
CA ALA A 210 -16.64 5.09 4.76
C ALA A 210 -17.25 5.20 6.17
N LEU A 211 -18.30 6.01 6.31
CA LEU A 211 -19.07 6.14 7.56
C LEU A 211 -19.93 4.90 7.80
N ASN A 212 -20.48 4.38 6.70
CA ASN A 212 -21.33 3.20 6.63
C ASN A 212 -21.32 2.64 5.20
N ASP A 213 -21.82 1.42 5.03
CA ASP A 213 -21.96 0.73 3.74
C ASP A 213 -23.28 1.07 3.02
N GLU A 214 -23.95 2.17 3.39
CA GLU A 214 -25.23 2.58 2.81
C GLU A 214 -25.03 3.49 1.59
N GLU A 215 -25.86 3.32 0.55
CA GLU A 215 -25.85 4.22 -0.61
C GLU A 215 -26.69 5.48 -0.35
N PRO A 216 -26.19 6.69 -0.67
CA PRO A 216 -24.85 6.99 -1.19
C PRO A 216 -23.78 6.88 -0.11
N ILE A 217 -22.68 6.18 -0.42
CA ILE A 217 -21.56 5.99 0.52
C ILE A 217 -20.99 7.34 0.92
N ARG A 218 -20.99 7.61 2.22
CA ARG A 218 -20.40 8.83 2.80
C ARG A 218 -19.04 8.50 3.39
N TYR A 219 -18.10 9.40 3.22
CA TYR A 219 -16.75 9.26 3.78
C TYR A 219 -16.54 10.29 4.89
N ALA A 220 -15.78 9.89 5.92
CA ALA A 220 -15.37 10.76 7.01
C ALA A 220 -13.87 10.60 7.26
N LEU A 221 -13.28 11.58 7.94
CA LEU A 221 -11.98 11.42 8.57
C LEU A 221 -12.17 10.69 9.90
N TRP A 222 -11.26 9.78 10.21
CA TRP A 222 -11.30 8.94 11.39
C TRP A 222 -10.01 9.11 12.20
N ARG A 223 -10.17 9.26 13.51
CA ARG A 223 -9.06 9.23 14.47
C ARG A 223 -8.76 7.77 14.80
N SER A 224 -7.55 7.31 14.47
CA SER A 224 -7.12 5.95 14.78
C SER A 224 -6.47 5.88 16.16
N GLN A 225 -7.06 5.12 17.07
CA GLN A 225 -6.42 4.75 18.33
C GLN A 225 -5.47 3.58 18.11
N GLY A 226 -4.16 3.77 18.35
CA GLY A 226 -3.17 2.69 18.33
C GLY A 226 -2.49 2.37 16.99
N ARG A 227 -2.83 3.05 15.89
CA ARG A 227 -2.07 2.93 14.63
C ARG A 227 -0.70 3.58 14.80
N LYS A 228 0.38 2.81 14.60
CA LYS A 228 1.77 3.33 14.52
C LYS A 228 2.01 4.01 13.18
N VAL A 229 1.29 5.10 12.92
CA VAL A 229 1.49 5.97 11.77
C VAL A 229 2.31 7.17 12.22
N SER A 230 3.14 7.71 11.33
CA SER A 230 3.97 8.89 11.58
C SER A 230 3.09 10.12 11.81
N SER A 231 3.35 10.89 12.87
CA SER A 231 2.75 12.21 13.05
C SER A 231 3.17 13.21 11.96
N LEU A 232 2.49 14.35 11.88
CA LEU A 232 2.83 15.44 10.97
C LEU A 232 4.27 15.92 11.17
N LEU A 233 4.72 16.09 12.42
CA LEU A 233 6.09 16.49 12.74
C LEU A 233 7.14 15.54 12.15
N ASN A 234 6.86 14.24 12.10
CA ASN A 234 7.79 13.27 11.51
C ASN A 234 7.85 13.36 9.97
N ASN A 235 6.80 13.90 9.34
CA ASN A 235 6.72 14.05 7.88
C ASN A 235 7.11 15.45 7.41
N ILE A 236 7.30 16.42 8.32
CA ILE A 236 7.42 17.83 7.96
C ILE A 236 8.66 18.11 7.09
N GLY A 237 9.79 17.43 7.37
CA GLY A 237 11.02 17.59 6.61
C GLY A 237 10.96 17.03 5.18
N ILE A 238 9.86 16.39 4.79
CA ILE A 238 9.61 15.90 3.42
C ILE A 238 8.87 16.96 2.59
N ALA A 239 8.26 17.94 3.24
CA ALA A 239 7.50 18.98 2.57
C ALA A 239 8.40 19.84 1.67
N LYS A 240 7.89 20.15 0.47
CA LYS A 240 8.51 21.09 -0.47
C LYS A 240 7.85 22.47 -0.43
N GLY A 241 6.74 22.60 0.27
CA GLY A 241 5.98 23.83 0.38
C GLY A 241 4.86 23.70 1.40
N PHE A 242 4.36 24.85 1.81
CA PHE A 242 3.30 25.01 2.81
C PHE A 242 2.22 25.93 2.23
N ASP A 243 0.97 25.58 2.48
CA ASP A 243 -0.19 26.34 2.04
C ASP A 243 -1.22 26.43 3.17
N GLY A 244 -1.98 27.51 3.22
CA GLY A 244 -2.96 27.76 4.27
C GLY A 244 -2.94 29.20 4.80
N PRO A 245 -3.60 29.43 5.95
CA PRO A 245 -3.65 30.76 6.57
C PRO A 245 -2.25 31.33 6.84
N GLU A 246 -2.11 32.66 6.87
CA GLU A 246 -0.82 33.36 7.07
C GLU A 246 -0.03 32.87 8.29
N ARG A 247 -0.73 32.38 9.33
CA ARG A 247 -0.16 31.80 10.55
C ARG A 247 0.34 30.36 10.44
N LEU A 248 0.14 29.70 9.29
CA LEU A 248 0.44 28.28 9.02
C LEU A 248 0.97 28.08 7.58
N SER A 249 1.54 29.12 6.99
CA SER A 249 2.03 29.17 5.61
C SER A 249 3.53 28.87 5.45
N SER A 250 4.23 28.54 6.53
CA SER A 250 5.65 28.14 6.52
C SER A 250 5.93 26.95 7.45
N GLU A 251 7.08 26.31 7.27
CA GLU A 251 7.53 25.21 8.11
C GLU A 251 7.62 25.62 9.58
N GLU A 252 8.29 26.73 9.88
CA GLU A 252 8.50 27.22 11.24
C GLU A 252 7.17 27.54 11.93
N GLN A 253 6.21 28.09 11.18
CA GLN A 253 4.88 28.39 11.66
C GLN A 253 4.11 27.13 12.03
N VAL A 254 4.14 26.10 11.16
CA VAL A 254 3.49 24.81 11.42
C VAL A 254 4.14 24.10 12.60
N ILE A 255 5.47 24.07 12.71
CA ILE A 255 6.18 23.49 13.87
C ILE A 255 5.78 24.21 15.15
N ALA A 256 5.83 25.54 15.16
CA ALA A 256 5.47 26.33 16.34
C ALA A 256 4.01 26.10 16.77
N PHE A 257 3.10 25.94 15.81
CA PHE A 257 1.70 25.60 16.10
C PHE A 257 1.59 24.22 16.75
N LEU A 258 2.21 23.20 16.18
CA LEU A 258 2.13 21.82 16.69
C LEU A 258 2.76 21.66 18.07
N LEU A 259 3.85 22.37 18.35
CA LEU A 259 4.47 22.34 19.68
C LEU A 259 3.57 22.96 20.76
N ARG A 260 2.88 24.07 20.45
CA ARG A 260 1.93 24.70 21.40
C ARG A 260 0.75 23.80 21.75
N GLN A 261 0.32 22.94 20.83
CA GLN A 261 -0.80 22.02 21.06
C GLN A 261 -0.41 20.81 21.92
N LYS A 262 0.89 20.54 22.11
CA LYS A 262 1.37 19.45 22.99
C LYS A 262 1.51 19.87 24.46
N ASP A 263 1.59 21.17 24.72
CA ASP A 263 1.75 21.73 26.07
C ASP A 263 0.40 21.97 26.80
N VAL A 264 -0.72 21.58 26.16
CA VAL A 264 -2.11 21.71 26.66
C VAL A 264 -2.69 20.32 26.88
#